data_AF-A0A1G6P509-F1
#
_entry.id   AF-A0A1G6P509-F1
#
_cell.length_a   1.000
_cell.length_b   1.000
_cell.length_c   1.000
_cell.angle_alpha   90.00
_cell.angle_beta   90.00
_cell.angle_gamma   90.00
#
_symmetry.space_group_name_H-M   'P 1'
#
loop_
_entity.id
_entity.type
_entity.pdbx_description
1 polymer ?
#
loop_
_entity_poly.entity_id
_entity_poly.type
_entity_poly.pdbx_seq_one_letter_code
_entity_poly.pdbx_strand_id
1 'polypeptide(L)' 'MKKTEERKKNEIRPDMQVEFICPRCGTHLAWALPNMELNCPKCGNWVTNQNRKKPDLDLMLPTDDDQLTLF' A
#
# COMPACT_ATOMS: atom_id res chain seq x y z
N MET A 1 4.24 32.78 -2.65
CA MET A 1 5.14 31.63 -2.93
C MET A 1 4.75 30.47 -2.01
N LYS A 2 3.79 29.61 -2.42
CA LYS A 2 3.23 28.52 -1.57
C LYS A 2 3.19 27.20 -2.36
N LYS A 3 4.34 26.69 -2.81
CA LYS A 3 4.38 25.49 -3.68
C LYS A 3 5.41 24.43 -3.28
N THR A 4 5.98 24.54 -2.08
CA THR A 4 7.12 23.70 -1.69
C THR A 4 6.83 22.73 -0.54
N GLU A 5 5.71 22.88 0.18
CA GLU A 5 5.40 22.03 1.34
C GLU A 5 4.59 20.76 1.01
N GLU A 6 3.88 20.70 -0.13
CA GLU A 6 3.00 19.57 -0.47
C GLU A 6 3.76 18.30 -0.91
N ARG A 7 5.06 18.40 -1.25
CA ARG A 7 5.83 17.27 -1.79
C ARG A 7 6.40 16.30 -0.74
N LYS A 8 6.34 16.61 0.56
CA LYS A 8 6.92 15.76 1.62
C LYS A 8 5.93 14.79 2.29
N LYS A 9 4.66 14.77 1.90
CA LYS A 9 3.63 13.96 2.58
C LYS A 9 3.54 12.48 2.16
N ASN A 10 4.22 12.08 1.07
CA ASN A 10 4.01 10.76 0.45
C ASN A 10 5.29 9.90 0.37
N GLU A 11 6.25 10.08 1.28
CA GLU A 11 7.33 9.09 1.43
C GLU A 11 6.79 7.88 2.20
N ILE A 12 6.55 6.79 1.47
CA ILE A 12 6.18 5.50 2.04
C ILE A 12 7.31 5.06 2.97
N ARG A 13 7.01 4.98 4.27
CA ARG A 13 7.99 4.52 5.25
C ARG A 13 8.18 3.00 5.12
N PRO A 14 9.42 2.49 5.16
CA PRO A 14 9.70 1.08 4.90
C PRO A 14 9.12 0.13 5.97
N ASP A 15 8.86 0.65 7.18
CA ASP A 15 8.30 -0.05 8.34
C ASP A 15 6.77 0.02 8.43
N MET A 16 6.13 0.76 7.51
CA MET A 16 4.68 0.90 7.46
C MET A 16 4.07 0.04 6.37
N GLN A 17 2.98 -0.64 6.70
CA GLN A 17 2.17 -1.36 5.74
C GLN A 17 1.42 -0.38 4.84
N VAL A 18 1.37 -0.69 3.55
CA VAL A 18 0.55 0.00 2.55
C VAL A 18 -0.40 -0.99 1.91
N GLU A 19 -1.54 -0.49 1.43
CA GLU A 19 -2.48 -1.31 0.69
C GLU A 19 -1.91 -1.70 -0.68
N PHE A 20 -2.02 -2.99 -1.04
CA PHE A 20 -1.68 -3.48 -2.36
C PHE A 20 -2.94 -3.65 -3.21
N ILE A 21 -3.11 -2.80 -4.22
CA ILE A 21 -4.20 -2.92 -5.19
C ILE A 21 -3.63 -3.40 -6.52
N CYS A 22 -4.14 -4.52 -7.04
CA CYS A 22 -3.67 -5.11 -8.28
C CYS A 22 -3.86 -4.15 -9.47
N PRO A 23 -2.81 -3.83 -10.24
CA PRO A 23 -2.91 -2.90 -11.36
C PRO A 23 -3.75 -3.43 -12.51
N ARG A 24 -3.73 -4.75 -12.74
CA ARG A 24 -4.45 -5.39 -13.84
C ARG A 24 -5.97 -5.42 -13.63
N CYS A 25 -6.44 -5.98 -12.52
CA CYS A 25 -7.88 -6.23 -12.30
C CYS A 25 -8.51 -5.38 -11.19
N GLY A 26 -7.75 -4.51 -10.51
CA GLY A 26 -8.26 -3.65 -9.43
C GLY A 26 -8.60 -4.38 -8.14
N THR A 27 -8.24 -5.66 -8.01
CA THR A 27 -8.47 -6.40 -6.76
C THR A 27 -7.63 -5.82 -5.65
N HIS A 28 -8.28 -5.44 -4.54
CA HIS A 28 -7.63 -5.09 -3.29
C HIS A 28 -7.06 -6.37 -2.69
N LEU A 29 -5.77 -6.35 -2.37
CA LEU A 29 -5.05 -7.45 -1.74
C LEU A 29 -4.87 -7.12 -0.24
N ALA A 30 -3.84 -7.69 0.38
CA ALA A 30 -3.49 -7.40 1.75
C ALA A 30 -2.78 -6.04 1.86
N TRP A 31 -2.72 -5.55 3.10
CA TRP A 31 -1.80 -4.51 3.51
C TRP A 31 -0.47 -5.18 3.86
N ALA A 32 0.61 -4.66 3.31
CA ALA A 32 1.91 -5.29 3.42
C ALA A 32 3.03 -4.26 3.40
N LEU A 33 4.19 -4.66 3.90
CA LEU A 33 5.38 -3.81 3.81
C LEU A 33 5.74 -3.52 2.34
N PRO A 34 6.31 -2.35 2.04
CA PRO A 34 6.56 -1.92 0.66
C PRO A 34 7.61 -2.78 -0.08
N ASN A 35 8.38 -3.59 0.64
CA ASN A 35 9.34 -4.52 0.05
C ASN A 35 8.73 -5.89 -0.31
N MET A 36 7.45 -6.11 0.00
CA MET A 36 6.76 -7.37 -0.30
C MET A 36 6.24 -7.42 -1.74
N GLU A 37 6.06 -8.65 -2.22
CA GLU A 37 5.42 -8.94 -3.50
C GLU A 37 4.24 -9.90 -3.28
N LEU A 38 3.10 -9.60 -3.90
CA LEU A 38 1.87 -10.38 -3.76
C LEU A 38 1.39 -10.90 -5.10
N ASN A 39 1.04 -12.18 -5.20
CA ASN A 39 0.36 -12.69 -6.37
C ASN A 39 -1.14 -12.40 -6.30
N CYS A 40 -1.70 -11.77 -7.33
CA CYS A 40 -3.12 -11.48 -7.38
C CYS A 40 -3.93 -12.76 -7.65
N PRO A 41 -4.80 -13.22 -6.72
CA PRO A 41 -5.53 -14.47 -6.88
C PRO A 41 -6.57 -14.43 -8.00
N LYS A 42 -7.00 -13.23 -8.43
CA LYS A 42 -8.01 -13.08 -9.48
C LYS A 42 -7.44 -13.19 -10.91
N CYS A 43 -6.20 -12.76 -11.12
CA CYS A 43 -5.64 -12.66 -12.47
C CYS A 43 -4.20 -13.20 -12.60
N GLY A 44 -3.61 -13.69 -11.51
CA GLY A 44 -2.25 -14.24 -11.46
C GLY A 44 -1.13 -13.21 -11.57
N ASN A 45 -1.45 -11.90 -11.61
CA ASN A 45 -0.44 -10.85 -11.75
C ASN A 45 0.33 -10.63 -10.45
N TRP A 46 1.65 -10.57 -10.52
CA TRP A 46 2.49 -10.17 -9.39
C TRP A 46 2.43 -8.66 -9.15
N VAL A 47 2.14 -8.28 -7.91
CA VAL A 47 1.94 -6.90 -7.46
C VAL A 47 3.07 -6.53 -6.52
N THR A 48 3.74 -5.42 -6.82
CA THR A 48 4.86 -4.86 -6.07
C THR A 48 4.54 -3.43 -5.67
N ASN A 49 5.30 -2.86 -4.75
CA ASN A 49 5.15 -1.45 -4.37
C ASN A 49 5.31 -0.48 -5.56
N GLN A 50 6.03 -0.87 -6.61
CA GLN A 50 6.24 -0.06 -7.82
C GLN A 50 5.05 -0.09 -8.76
N ASN A 51 4.35 -1.23 -8.89
CA ASN A 51 3.29 -1.42 -9.88
C ASN A 51 1.88 -1.39 -9.28
N ARG A 52 1.73 -1.45 -7.95
CA ARG A 52 0.42 -1.37 -7.30
C ARG A 52 -0.26 -0.05 -7.65
N LYS A 53 -1.58 -0.09 -7.78
CA LYS A 53 -2.35 1.15 -7.83
C LYS A 53 -2.29 1.80 -6.44
N LYS A 54 -1.95 3.09 -6.43
CA LYS A 54 -1.93 3.91 -5.21
C LYS A 54 -3.25 4.67 -5.14
N PRO A 55 -4.00 4.58 -4.03
CA PRO A 55 -5.09 5.51 -3.78
C PRO A 55 -4.53 6.93 -3.62
N ASP A 56 -5.39 7.95 -3.75
CA ASP A 56 -5.00 9.36 -3.62
C ASP A 56 -4.31 9.67 -2.27
N LEU A 57 -4.58 8.84 -1.26
CA LEU A 57 -3.90 8.82 0.02
C LEU A 57 -3.50 7.37 0.37
N ASP A 58 -2.21 7.05 0.27
CA ASP A 58 -1.65 5.83 0.86
C ASP A 58 -1.81 5.94 2.39
N LEU A 59 -2.75 5.20 2.96
CA LEU A 59 -2.82 5.04 4.40
C LEU A 59 -1.68 4.10 4.81
N MET A 60 -0.89 4.55 5.78
CA MET A 60 0.25 3.83 6.31
C MET A 60 -0.12 3.32 7.69
N LEU A 61 -0.07 2.01 7.88
CA LEU A 61 -0.32 1.39 9.17
C LEU A 61 0.97 0.83 9.74
N PRO A 62 1.24 1.03 11.03
CA PRO A 62 2.40 0.44 11.65
C PRO A 62 2.22 -1.07 11.76
N THR A 63 3.32 -1.81 11.80
CA THR A 63 3.30 -3.28 11.79
C THR A 63 2.85 -3.89 13.11
N ASP A 64 2.88 -3.11 14.19
CA ASP A 64 2.50 -3.45 15.56
C ASP A 64 1.08 -3.00 15.94
N ASP A 65 0.34 -2.36 15.01
CA ASP A 65 -1.09 -2.13 15.21
C ASP A 65 -1.79 -3.50 15.17
N ASP A 66 -2.15 -4.01 16.35
CA ASP A 66 -3.05 -5.14 16.54
C ASP A 66 -4.39 -4.81 15.85
N GLN A 67 -4.48 -5.05 14.54
CA GLN A 67 -5.70 -4.90 13.76
C GLN A 67 -6.73 -5.94 14.26
N LEU A 68 -7.55 -5.48 15.20
CA LEU A 68 -8.83 -6.02 15.67
C LEU A 68 -8.82 -7.50 16.06
N THR A 69 -8.74 -7.76 17.36
CA THR A 69 -9.49 -8.87 17.97
C THR A 69 -10.96 -8.74 17.59
N LEU A 70 -11.44 -9.60 16.70
CA LEU A 70 -12.87 -9.85 16.54
C LEU A 70 -13.37 -10.45 17.86
N PHE A 71 -14.17 -9.70 18.62
CA PHE A 71 -14.99 -10.24 19.71
C PHE A 71 -16.25 -10.89 19.15
#